data_AF-A0A2K3DBN8-F1
#
_entry.id   AF-A0A2K3DBN8-F1
#
_cell.length_a   1.000
_cell.length_b   1.000
_cell.length_c   1.000
_cell.angle_alpha   90.00
_cell.angle_beta   90.00
_cell.angle_gamma   90.00
#
_symmetry.space_group_name_H-M   'P 1'
#
loop_
_entity.id
_entity.type
_entity.pdbx_description
1 polymer ?
#
loop_
_entity_poly.entity_id
_entity_poly.type
_entity_poly.pdbx_seq_one_letter_code
_entity_poly.pdbx_strand_id
1 'polypeptide(L)'
;MYSFAQRADAEVLDEPLYASYLTLTGLPRPYRDFVLAEQSTDGNAVVKDQLLAPRSRPVLYAKHMGKHKLGITGELFKRAQHMILVREPYGVLQSFSAVLEPTQQELGYTALLEIVSEMRVQGRAPIVINSDELIRQPEGVLRALCAALGLAWDPAMLSWAAGPKPYDGCWASWWYRNTHKSVGFDMEVRDARKPLPPSLKPLLAECYPLYDTLSRLALRPCMQGQGPEGPVPRPLPAAGGGDAEQSGTQPQADATTPSAGAPELEAPAPAGLQKTGTHVYVQDPRNEDVLIGIRDGVTERFELVWRPHARVSVLDSGYMLGDGVWEGIRLHNGVLLLAEEHLERLAEGAKALDMELGLGAPGAGLAEQLGALQQMLYDTVDANGMTSGVHIRLMVTRGLKPTPYQNPNTTIGKPTIVIVPEYKEASPVPRERGIRLFTVHVRRGAPDVQDPGWNSHSKLNCIAACIQANKAGVDEALMLDPQGFVATCNSTNFFIVRKGEVWAPSPRHQLRGITRARVLTLCQQHGIPCRETDFYLTQVYSAEEAFVTGTFAGVIPVVEVDGRVIGGGRRGPVAERLQQLYADFVEQYCAAGRRQL
;
A
#
# COMPACT_ATOMS: atom_id res chain seq x y z
N MET A 1 -24.65 8.21 15.55
CA MET A 1 -26.02 8.74 15.74
C MET A 1 -27.09 7.69 15.43
N TYR A 2 -27.29 7.25 14.18
CA TYR A 2 -28.37 6.31 13.81
C TYR A 2 -28.37 5.03 14.66
N SER A 3 -27.19 4.46 14.88
CA SER A 3 -26.96 3.33 15.78
C SER A 3 -27.49 3.57 17.21
N PHE A 4 -27.15 4.70 17.84
CA PHE A 4 -27.66 5.05 19.18
C PHE A 4 -29.16 5.33 19.19
N ALA A 5 -29.73 5.82 18.08
CA ALA A 5 -31.16 6.09 17.98
C ALA A 5 -32.03 4.81 18.02
N GLN A 6 -31.43 3.63 17.81
CA GLN A 6 -32.14 2.35 17.87
C GLN A 6 -32.28 1.82 19.30
N ARG A 7 -31.54 2.37 20.25
CA ARG A 7 -31.64 1.96 21.64
C ARG A 7 -32.95 2.45 22.25
N ALA A 8 -33.62 1.58 23.00
CA ALA A 8 -34.86 1.96 23.68
C ALA A 8 -34.65 3.02 24.78
N ASP A 9 -33.45 3.08 25.34
CA ASP A 9 -33.06 3.95 26.46
C ASP A 9 -32.41 5.27 26.03
N ALA A 10 -32.31 5.55 24.73
CA ALA A 10 -31.58 6.71 24.21
C ALA A 10 -32.44 7.68 23.39
N GLU A 11 -32.19 8.98 23.57
CA GLU A 11 -32.60 10.05 22.65
C GLU A 11 -31.38 10.53 21.87
N VAL A 12 -31.57 11.05 20.66
CA VAL A 12 -30.48 11.57 19.83
C VAL A 12 -30.73 13.00 19.36
N LEU A 13 -29.66 13.79 19.25
CA LEU A 13 -29.67 15.12 18.64
C LEU A 13 -28.55 15.24 17.61
N ASP A 14 -28.87 15.83 16.45
CA ASP A 14 -27.92 16.11 15.38
C ASP A 14 -27.45 17.57 15.46
N GLU A 15 -26.22 17.79 15.91
CA GLU A 15 -25.50 19.06 15.98
C GLU A 15 -26.32 20.26 16.52
N PRO A 16 -26.92 20.20 17.73
CA PRO A 16 -27.73 21.30 18.26
C PRO A 16 -26.96 22.60 18.57
N LEU A 17 -25.62 22.57 18.52
CA LEU A 17 -24.74 23.74 18.70
C LEU A 17 -24.38 24.44 17.38
N TYR A 18 -24.92 23.99 16.24
CA TYR A 18 -24.43 24.47 14.95
C TYR A 18 -24.81 25.93 14.68
N ALA A 19 -26.03 26.36 15.04
CA ALA A 19 -26.43 27.77 14.92
C ALA A 19 -25.53 28.72 15.71
N SER A 20 -25.16 28.36 16.95
CA SER A 20 -24.20 29.13 17.76
C SER A 20 -22.86 29.26 17.04
N TYR A 21 -22.33 28.16 16.52
CA TYR A 21 -21.07 28.17 15.77
C TYR A 21 -21.14 29.03 14.50
N LEU A 22 -22.20 28.91 13.69
CA LEU A 22 -22.38 29.71 12.47
C LEU A 22 -22.58 31.21 12.78
N THR A 23 -23.21 31.53 13.90
CA THR A 23 -23.38 32.92 14.36
C THR A 23 -22.04 33.54 14.76
N LEU A 24 -21.23 32.80 15.55
CA LEU A 24 -19.93 33.28 16.02
C LEU A 24 -18.89 33.40 14.91
N THR A 25 -18.93 32.51 13.92
CA THR A 25 -17.92 32.47 12.85
C THR A 25 -18.32 33.23 11.60
N GLY A 26 -19.62 33.47 11.38
CA GLY A 26 -20.11 34.10 10.15
C GLY A 26 -19.89 33.26 8.88
N LEU A 27 -19.56 31.97 9.02
CA LEU A 27 -19.19 31.14 7.88
C LEU A 27 -20.38 30.92 6.92
N PRO A 28 -20.15 31.04 5.60
CA PRO A 28 -21.20 30.78 4.63
C PRO A 28 -21.53 29.29 4.57
N ARG A 29 -22.83 28.97 4.53
CA ARG A 29 -23.34 27.61 4.25
C ARG A 29 -24.55 27.69 3.33
N PRO A 30 -24.74 26.73 2.41
CA PRO A 30 -25.95 26.65 1.59
C PRO A 30 -27.24 26.53 2.42
N TYR A 31 -27.13 26.00 3.64
CA TYR A 31 -28.23 25.75 4.57
C TYR A 31 -28.19 26.63 5.83
N ARG A 32 -27.41 27.71 5.82
CA ARG A 32 -27.19 28.57 7.00
C ARG A 32 -28.50 29.08 7.59
N ASP A 33 -29.38 29.62 6.75
CA ASP A 33 -30.59 30.29 7.21
C ASP A 33 -31.60 29.29 7.79
N PHE A 34 -31.65 28.06 7.27
CA PHE A 34 -32.44 26.98 7.87
C PHE A 34 -31.95 26.64 9.29
N VAL A 35 -30.63 26.53 9.46
CA VAL A 35 -30.02 26.24 10.78
C VAL A 35 -30.32 27.35 11.79
N LEU A 36 -30.18 28.62 11.38
CA LEU A 36 -30.44 29.76 12.26
C LEU A 36 -31.94 29.97 12.57
N ALA A 37 -32.83 29.47 11.72
CA ALA A 37 -34.27 29.50 11.98
C ALA A 37 -34.74 28.40 12.95
N GLU A 38 -34.07 27.24 12.94
CA GLU A 38 -34.49 26.07 13.73
C GLU A 38 -33.77 25.92 15.08
N GLN A 39 -32.57 26.48 15.23
CA GLN A 39 -31.73 26.28 16.41
C GLN A 39 -31.38 27.61 17.11
N SER A 40 -31.17 27.53 18.42
CA SER A 40 -30.72 28.69 19.22
C SER A 40 -29.30 29.11 18.83
N THR A 41 -29.09 30.42 18.71
CA THR A 41 -27.76 31.03 18.49
C THR A 41 -26.94 31.20 19.77
N ASP A 42 -27.53 30.96 20.94
CA ASP A 42 -26.84 30.95 22.23
C ASP A 42 -26.43 29.52 22.61
N GLY A 43 -25.15 29.19 22.40
CA GLY A 43 -24.60 27.87 22.71
C GLY A 43 -24.66 27.50 24.19
N ASN A 44 -24.60 28.45 25.12
CA ASN A 44 -24.70 28.15 26.56
C ASN A 44 -26.14 27.83 26.95
N ALA A 45 -27.11 28.50 26.34
CA ALA A 45 -28.52 28.12 26.48
C ALA A 45 -28.78 26.71 25.92
N VAL A 46 -28.21 26.36 24.77
CA VAL A 46 -28.30 24.98 24.22
C VAL A 46 -27.70 23.95 25.19
N VAL A 47 -26.51 24.22 25.75
CA VAL A 47 -25.88 23.32 26.73
C VAL A 47 -26.78 23.10 27.94
N LYS A 48 -27.34 24.17 28.50
CA LYS A 48 -28.18 24.10 29.69
C LYS A 48 -29.54 23.46 29.42
N ASP A 49 -30.23 23.95 28.39
CA ASP A 49 -31.66 23.69 28.17
C ASP A 49 -31.92 22.48 27.27
N GLN A 50 -30.90 22.00 26.54
CA GLN A 50 -31.02 20.81 25.70
C GLN A 50 -30.04 19.70 26.10
N LEU A 51 -28.75 19.99 26.23
CA LEU A 51 -27.73 18.94 26.42
C LEU A 51 -27.65 18.41 27.86
N LEU A 52 -27.89 19.26 28.86
CA LEU A 52 -27.84 18.91 30.28
C LEU A 52 -29.21 18.97 30.97
N ALA A 53 -30.27 19.18 30.19
CA ALA A 53 -31.64 19.20 30.70
C ALA A 53 -32.11 17.80 31.13
N PRO A 54 -32.98 17.69 32.14
CA PRO A 54 -33.61 16.42 32.52
C PRO A 54 -34.39 15.80 31.35
N ARG A 55 -34.36 14.47 31.22
CA ARG A 55 -35.02 13.73 30.14
C ARG A 55 -35.79 12.52 30.65
N SER A 56 -36.72 12.04 29.82
CA SER A 56 -37.50 10.83 30.09
C SER A 56 -36.69 9.57 29.80
N ARG A 57 -35.84 9.59 28.75
CA ARG A 57 -34.86 8.53 28.51
C ARG A 57 -33.54 8.83 29.24
N PRO A 58 -32.89 7.80 29.83
CA PRO A 58 -31.68 8.00 30.64
C PRO A 58 -30.43 8.35 29.82
N VAL A 59 -30.41 8.07 28.52
CA VAL A 59 -29.26 8.35 27.64
C VAL A 59 -29.61 9.44 26.62
N LEU A 60 -28.77 10.46 26.52
CA LEU A 60 -28.77 11.41 25.42
C LEU A 60 -27.49 11.25 24.60
N TYR A 61 -27.64 11.00 23.31
CA TYR A 61 -26.55 11.07 22.35
C TYR A 61 -26.65 12.37 21.55
N ALA A 62 -25.70 13.28 21.72
CA ALA A 62 -25.60 14.49 20.92
C ALA A 62 -24.37 14.42 20.01
N LYS A 63 -24.59 14.43 18.69
CA LYS A 63 -23.50 14.48 17.71
C LYS A 63 -23.07 15.93 17.51
N HIS A 64 -21.77 16.19 17.54
CA HIS A 64 -21.20 17.49 17.21
C HIS A 64 -19.93 17.33 16.38
N MET A 65 -19.59 18.37 15.61
CA MET A 65 -18.25 18.55 15.05
C MET A 65 -17.35 19.17 16.13
N GLY A 66 -16.08 18.79 16.22
CA GLY A 66 -15.17 19.28 17.27
C GLY A 66 -15.10 20.81 17.37
N LYS A 67 -15.22 21.50 16.23
CA LYS A 67 -15.25 22.96 16.13
C LYS A 67 -16.47 23.64 16.77
N HIS A 68 -17.54 22.89 17.08
CA HIS A 68 -18.74 23.43 17.75
C HIS A 68 -18.51 23.77 19.23
N LYS A 69 -17.33 23.46 19.80
CA LYS A 69 -16.95 23.90 21.15
C LYS A 69 -16.74 25.42 21.26
N LEU A 70 -16.67 26.14 20.15
CA LEU A 70 -16.42 27.58 20.17
C LEU A 70 -17.57 28.33 20.87
N GLY A 71 -17.22 29.12 21.89
CA GLY A 71 -18.18 30.00 22.59
C GLY A 71 -19.03 29.34 23.68
N ILE A 72 -18.88 28.03 23.92
CA ILE A 72 -19.57 27.35 25.04
C ILE A 72 -18.69 27.28 26.29
N THR A 73 -19.33 27.30 27.45
CA THR A 73 -18.68 27.09 28.74
C THR A 73 -18.22 25.64 28.93
N GLY A 74 -17.25 25.43 29.82
CA GLY A 74 -16.71 24.10 30.13
C GLY A 74 -17.69 23.12 30.82
N GLU A 75 -18.93 23.53 31.11
CA GLU A 75 -19.91 22.71 31.82
C GLU A 75 -20.27 21.42 31.07
N LEU A 76 -20.38 21.49 29.75
CA LEU A 76 -20.62 20.29 28.93
C LEU A 76 -19.48 19.26 29.07
N PHE A 77 -18.23 19.74 29.07
CA PHE A 77 -17.03 18.90 29.22
C PHE A 77 -16.92 18.28 30.61
N LYS A 78 -17.43 18.96 31.64
CA LYS A 78 -17.45 18.45 33.02
C LYS A 78 -18.60 17.49 33.31
N ARG A 79 -19.76 17.60 32.66
CA ARG A 79 -20.95 16.85 33.07
C ARG A 79 -21.33 15.71 32.13
N ALA A 80 -20.95 15.79 30.85
CA ALA A 80 -21.19 14.72 29.89
C ALA A 80 -20.03 13.73 29.82
N GLN A 81 -20.30 12.54 29.26
CA GLN A 81 -19.25 11.67 28.74
C GLN A 81 -18.98 12.03 27.28
N HIS A 82 -17.72 12.00 26.86
CA HIS A 82 -17.31 12.41 25.53
C HIS A 82 -16.64 11.27 24.80
N MET A 83 -17.03 11.13 23.54
CA MET A 83 -16.37 10.22 22.61
C MET A 83 -16.04 10.97 21.31
N ILE A 84 -14.92 10.58 20.70
CA ILE A 84 -14.43 11.13 19.45
C ILE A 84 -14.54 10.04 18.39
N LEU A 85 -15.32 10.31 17.35
CA LEU A 85 -15.30 9.54 16.13
C LEU A 85 -14.32 10.21 15.17
N VAL A 86 -13.20 9.55 14.89
CA VAL A 86 -12.22 10.02 13.92
C VAL A 86 -12.31 9.19 12.64
N ARG A 87 -12.27 9.85 11.48
CA ARG A 87 -12.26 9.22 10.16
C ARG A 87 -10.97 9.59 9.44
N GLU A 88 -10.53 8.72 8.55
CA GLU A 88 -9.32 8.96 7.76
C GLU A 88 -9.47 10.21 6.86
N PRO A 89 -8.46 11.10 6.79
CA PRO A 89 -8.57 12.40 6.12
C PRO A 89 -8.83 12.34 4.62
N TYR A 90 -8.34 11.33 3.90
CA TYR A 90 -8.58 11.18 2.47
C TYR A 90 -10.07 10.99 2.21
N GLY A 91 -10.72 10.06 2.91
CA GLY A 91 -12.15 9.81 2.80
C GLY A 91 -13.00 11.02 3.20
N VAL A 92 -12.55 11.76 4.22
CA VAL A 92 -13.19 13.02 4.61
C VAL A 92 -13.05 14.06 3.51
N LEU A 93 -11.85 14.33 3.00
CA LEU A 93 -11.60 15.31 1.94
C LEU A 93 -12.42 15.00 0.68
N GLN A 94 -12.48 13.73 0.26
CA GLN A 94 -13.24 13.32 -0.93
C GLN A 94 -14.75 13.60 -0.78
N SER A 95 -15.31 13.38 0.41
CA SER A 95 -16.75 13.61 0.66
C SER A 95 -17.08 15.07 1.00
N PHE A 96 -16.19 15.75 1.72
CA PHE A 96 -16.37 17.13 2.17
C PHE A 96 -16.23 18.12 1.02
N SER A 97 -15.21 17.95 0.16
CA SER A 97 -14.97 18.82 -1.01
C SER A 97 -16.10 18.80 -2.05
N ALA A 98 -16.97 17.79 -2.02
CA ALA A 98 -18.15 17.72 -2.86
C ALA A 98 -19.28 18.68 -2.42
N VAL A 99 -19.22 19.21 -1.20
CA VAL A 99 -20.27 20.06 -0.62
C VAL A 99 -19.73 21.44 -0.23
N LEU A 100 -18.55 21.50 0.40
CA LEU A 100 -17.94 22.72 0.93
C LEU A 100 -16.44 22.76 0.59
N GLU A 101 -15.86 23.95 0.60
CA GLU A 101 -14.42 24.11 0.47
C GLU A 101 -13.70 23.61 1.74
N PRO A 102 -12.80 22.61 1.63
CA PRO A 102 -12.13 22.04 2.80
C PRO A 102 -10.99 22.94 3.27
N THR A 103 -10.92 23.15 4.59
CA THR A 103 -9.79 23.78 5.28
C THR A 103 -9.48 22.99 6.54
N GLN A 104 -8.29 23.19 7.12
CA GLN A 104 -7.89 22.53 8.35
C GLN A 104 -8.93 22.75 9.48
N GLN A 105 -9.38 24.00 9.63
CA GLN A 105 -10.40 24.40 10.58
C GLN A 105 -11.75 23.74 10.29
N GLU A 106 -12.11 23.59 9.01
CA GLU A 106 -13.38 22.98 8.60
C GLU A 106 -13.43 21.48 8.89
N LEU A 107 -12.33 20.76 8.65
CA LEU A 107 -12.21 19.33 8.88
C LEU A 107 -12.13 18.98 10.38
N GLY A 108 -11.63 19.90 11.20
CA GLY A 108 -11.77 19.84 12.66
C GLY A 108 -10.80 18.88 13.37
N TYR A 109 -9.79 18.33 12.68
CA TYR A 109 -8.80 17.43 13.30
C TYR A 109 -8.03 18.09 14.46
N THR A 110 -7.65 19.37 14.33
CA THR A 110 -7.03 20.12 15.46
C THR A 110 -8.00 20.25 16.62
N ALA A 111 -9.26 20.63 16.36
CA ALA A 111 -10.26 20.77 17.41
C ALA A 111 -10.51 19.46 18.17
N LEU A 112 -10.49 18.32 17.47
CA LEU A 112 -10.57 17.00 18.12
C LEU A 112 -9.39 16.75 19.05
N LEU A 113 -8.15 17.03 18.61
CA LEU A 113 -6.96 16.87 19.45
C LEU A 113 -6.93 17.81 20.66
N GLU A 114 -7.37 19.05 20.48
CA GLU A 114 -7.53 19.99 21.60
C GLU A 114 -8.50 19.44 22.64
N ILE A 115 -9.66 18.91 22.22
CA ILE A 115 -10.62 18.29 23.14
C ILE A 115 -9.97 17.11 23.88
N VAL A 116 -9.24 16.23 23.18
CA VAL A 116 -8.51 15.13 23.83
C VAL A 116 -7.53 15.67 24.87
N SER A 117 -6.74 16.68 24.52
CA SER A 117 -5.72 17.26 25.38
C SER A 117 -6.32 17.89 26.63
N GLU A 118 -7.31 18.77 26.46
CA GLU A 118 -8.01 19.45 27.55
C GLU A 118 -8.64 18.46 28.53
N MET A 119 -9.32 17.45 28.01
CA MET A 119 -9.98 16.43 28.83
C MET A 119 -8.98 15.52 29.56
N ARG A 120 -7.83 15.21 28.95
CA ARG A 120 -6.76 14.45 29.62
C ARG A 120 -6.15 15.21 30.78
N VAL A 121 -5.92 16.51 30.64
CA VAL A 121 -5.44 17.38 31.73
C VAL A 121 -6.40 17.35 32.92
N GLN A 122 -7.70 17.20 32.66
CA GLN A 122 -8.74 17.06 33.68
C GLN A 122 -8.89 15.63 34.23
N GLY A 123 -8.03 14.69 33.84
CA GLY A 123 -8.08 13.28 34.27
C GLY A 123 -9.22 12.48 33.66
N ARG A 124 -9.82 12.95 32.55
CA ARG A 124 -11.01 12.36 31.93
C ARG A 124 -10.83 12.16 30.42
N ALA A 125 -9.85 11.37 30.02
CA ALA A 125 -9.60 11.12 28.60
C ALA A 125 -10.89 10.67 27.86
N PRO A 126 -11.24 11.29 26.72
CA PRO A 126 -12.40 10.87 25.95
C PRO A 126 -12.15 9.51 25.29
N ILE A 127 -13.23 8.78 25.03
CA ILE A 127 -13.16 7.52 24.28
C ILE A 127 -12.97 7.85 22.79
N VAL A 128 -11.95 7.30 22.14
CA VAL A 128 -11.74 7.52 20.71
C VAL A 128 -12.16 6.28 19.93
N ILE A 129 -12.80 6.47 18.79
CA ILE A 129 -13.23 5.41 17.87
C ILE A 129 -12.79 5.78 16.46
N ASN A 130 -12.23 4.81 15.74
CA ASN A 130 -11.93 4.94 14.33
C ASN A 130 -13.15 4.53 13.49
N SER A 131 -13.58 5.41 12.59
CA SER A 131 -14.76 5.19 11.74
C SER A 131 -14.60 4.01 10.78
N ASP A 132 -13.40 3.78 10.25
CA ASP A 132 -13.15 2.70 9.28
C ASP A 132 -13.15 1.35 10.00
N GLU A 133 -12.62 1.30 11.23
CA GLU A 133 -12.74 0.11 12.08
C GLU A 133 -14.18 -0.17 12.49
N LEU A 134 -14.95 0.87 12.81
CA LEU A 134 -16.38 0.74 13.12
C LEU A 134 -17.18 0.17 11.94
N ILE A 135 -16.85 0.53 10.70
CA ILE A 135 -17.49 -0.05 9.52
C ILE A 135 -17.06 -1.51 9.30
N ARG A 136 -15.77 -1.82 9.49
CA ARG A 136 -15.23 -3.18 9.29
C ARG A 136 -15.68 -4.17 10.36
N GLN A 137 -15.84 -3.74 11.61
CA GLN A 137 -16.21 -4.60 12.75
C GLN A 137 -17.23 -3.89 13.67
N PRO A 138 -18.45 -3.62 13.18
CA PRO A 138 -19.40 -2.74 13.87
C PRO A 138 -19.81 -3.26 15.24
N GLU A 139 -20.13 -4.54 15.37
CA GLU A 139 -20.50 -5.12 16.66
C GLU A 139 -19.34 -5.07 17.67
N GLY A 140 -18.13 -5.45 17.26
CA GLY A 140 -16.96 -5.47 18.12
C GLY A 140 -16.62 -4.07 18.67
N VAL A 141 -16.64 -3.07 17.81
CA VAL A 141 -16.39 -1.67 18.20
C VAL A 141 -17.51 -1.12 19.08
N LEU A 142 -18.79 -1.35 18.73
CA LEU A 142 -19.91 -0.81 19.51
C LEU A 142 -20.05 -1.47 20.88
N ARG A 143 -19.71 -2.77 21.02
CA ARG A 143 -19.64 -3.44 22.33
C ARG A 143 -18.55 -2.81 23.21
N ALA A 144 -17.35 -2.60 22.67
CA ALA A 144 -16.26 -1.95 23.38
C ALA A 144 -16.64 -0.52 23.80
N LEU A 145 -17.31 0.22 22.91
CA LEU A 145 -17.83 1.55 23.21
C LEU A 145 -18.86 1.53 24.33
N CYS A 146 -19.87 0.66 24.27
CA CYS A 146 -20.90 0.55 25.31
C CYS A 146 -20.27 0.23 26.67
N ALA A 147 -19.34 -0.72 26.71
CA ALA A 147 -18.61 -1.06 27.92
C ALA A 147 -17.83 0.13 28.48
N ALA A 148 -17.11 0.87 27.62
CA ALA A 148 -16.35 2.06 28.04
C ALA A 148 -17.24 3.20 28.54
N LEU A 149 -18.46 3.34 28.01
CA LEU A 149 -19.46 4.34 28.45
C LEU A 149 -20.27 3.89 29.68
N GLY A 150 -20.16 2.63 30.10
CA GLY A 150 -21.00 2.05 31.15
C GLY A 150 -22.45 1.79 30.70
N LEU A 151 -22.67 1.58 29.40
CA LEU A 151 -23.97 1.28 28.81
C LEU A 151 -24.14 -0.22 28.55
N ALA A 152 -25.38 -0.72 28.68
CA ALA A 152 -25.71 -2.08 28.25
C ALA A 152 -25.60 -2.21 26.72
N TRP A 153 -25.05 -3.34 26.24
CA TRP A 153 -25.03 -3.66 24.81
C TRP A 153 -26.46 -3.89 24.29
N ASP A 154 -26.77 -3.29 23.13
CA ASP A 154 -28.06 -3.46 22.46
C ASP A 154 -27.82 -3.82 20.98
N PRO A 155 -28.20 -5.02 20.52
CA PRO A 155 -28.01 -5.42 19.12
C PRO A 155 -28.82 -4.59 18.13
N ALA A 156 -29.87 -3.89 18.55
CA ALA A 156 -30.63 -2.98 17.68
C ALA A 156 -29.74 -1.86 17.11
N MET A 157 -28.61 -1.56 17.78
CA MET A 157 -27.62 -0.58 17.33
C MET A 157 -26.98 -0.87 15.96
N LEU A 158 -27.15 -2.08 15.41
CA LEU A 158 -26.54 -2.51 14.15
C LEU A 158 -27.40 -2.25 12.91
N SER A 159 -28.71 -2.01 13.06
CA SER A 159 -29.64 -1.90 11.94
C SER A 159 -30.67 -0.80 12.13
N TRP A 160 -31.10 -0.17 11.03
CA TRP A 160 -32.09 0.89 11.04
C TRP A 160 -32.92 0.87 9.75
N ALA A 161 -34.09 1.51 9.76
CA ALA A 161 -34.86 1.68 8.52
C ALA A 161 -34.14 2.64 7.56
N ALA A 162 -34.21 2.39 6.25
CA ALA A 162 -33.78 3.34 5.25
C ALA A 162 -34.64 4.63 5.28
N GLY A 163 -34.15 5.68 4.63
CA GLY A 163 -34.82 6.97 4.47
C GLY A 163 -34.44 8.03 5.50
N PRO A 164 -34.99 9.25 5.34
CA PRO A 164 -34.79 10.35 6.29
C PRO A 164 -35.29 10.00 7.68
N LYS A 165 -34.70 10.61 8.70
CA LYS A 165 -35.08 10.41 10.11
C LYS A 165 -35.59 11.71 10.71
N PRO A 166 -36.54 11.65 11.66
CA PRO A 166 -37.10 12.84 12.29
C PRO A 166 -36.08 13.61 13.14
N TYR A 167 -34.96 12.99 13.48
CA TYR A 167 -33.85 13.58 14.22
C TYR A 167 -32.69 14.04 13.34
N ASP A 168 -32.83 13.96 12.01
CA ASP A 168 -31.84 14.51 11.08
C ASP A 168 -31.89 16.04 11.11
N GLY A 169 -30.74 16.71 11.12
CA GLY A 169 -30.70 18.16 10.98
C GLY A 169 -31.18 18.64 9.61
N CYS A 170 -31.60 19.90 9.50
CA CYS A 170 -32.07 20.49 8.23
C CYS A 170 -31.04 20.45 7.08
N TRP A 171 -29.75 20.20 7.38
CA TRP A 171 -28.68 19.98 6.40
C TRP A 171 -28.63 18.57 5.80
N ALA A 172 -29.53 17.65 6.20
CA ALA A 172 -29.47 16.25 5.79
C ALA A 172 -29.52 16.02 4.28
N SER A 173 -30.20 16.87 3.51
CA SER A 173 -30.25 16.75 2.05
C SER A 173 -28.88 16.96 1.37
N TRP A 174 -27.94 17.63 2.03
CA TRP A 174 -26.56 17.81 1.56
C TRP A 174 -25.64 16.66 1.96
N TRP A 175 -25.82 16.10 3.16
CA TRP A 175 -24.84 15.18 3.75
C TRP A 175 -25.30 13.72 3.83
N TYR A 176 -26.61 13.46 3.98
CA TYR A 176 -27.12 12.14 4.36
C TYR A 176 -27.69 11.32 3.21
N ARG A 177 -27.49 11.73 1.95
CA ARG A 177 -27.97 10.98 0.78
C ARG A 177 -27.57 9.50 0.81
N ASN A 178 -26.34 9.18 1.18
CA ASN A 178 -25.87 7.79 1.26
C ASN A 178 -26.37 7.11 2.54
N THR A 179 -26.36 7.82 3.67
CA THR A 179 -26.88 7.32 4.95
C THR A 179 -28.38 6.98 4.88
N HIS A 180 -29.17 7.74 4.11
CA HIS A 180 -30.59 7.46 3.88
C HIS A 180 -30.82 6.20 3.04
N LYS A 181 -29.81 5.67 2.36
CA LYS A 181 -29.92 4.39 1.65
C LYS A 181 -29.51 3.21 2.53
N SER A 182 -28.82 3.45 3.64
CA SER A 182 -28.33 2.37 4.48
C SER A 182 -29.41 1.85 5.42
N VAL A 183 -29.30 0.56 5.73
CA VAL A 183 -30.12 -0.15 6.73
C VAL A 183 -29.31 -0.66 7.91
N GLY A 184 -28.03 -0.28 7.97
CA GLY A 184 -27.03 -0.74 8.92
C GLY A 184 -25.63 -0.33 8.47
N PHE A 185 -24.60 -0.93 9.07
CA PHE A 185 -23.23 -0.78 8.63
C PHE A 185 -22.98 -1.61 7.37
N ASP A 186 -22.45 -0.98 6.33
CA ASP A 186 -22.12 -1.65 5.07
C ASP A 186 -20.66 -2.12 5.10
N MET A 187 -20.46 -3.42 5.31
CA MET A 187 -19.13 -4.04 5.37
C MET A 187 -18.51 -4.26 3.98
N GLU A 188 -19.28 -4.11 2.91
CA GLU A 188 -18.85 -4.36 1.53
C GLU A 188 -18.47 -3.09 0.77
N VAL A 189 -18.91 -1.91 1.23
CA VAL A 189 -18.48 -0.62 0.66
C VAL A 189 -17.00 -0.40 0.92
N ARG A 190 -16.22 -0.81 -0.07
CA ARG A 190 -14.81 -0.45 -0.24
C ARG A 190 -14.77 1.05 -0.54
N ASP A 191 -13.97 1.79 0.23
CA ASP A 191 -13.69 3.20 -0.05
C ASP A 191 -13.05 3.29 -1.44
N ALA A 192 -13.86 3.55 -2.47
CA ALA A 192 -13.40 3.75 -3.83
C ALA A 192 -12.69 5.11 -3.86
N ARG A 193 -11.45 5.13 -3.37
CA ARG A 193 -10.59 6.29 -3.33
C ARG A 193 -10.40 6.78 -4.76
N LYS A 194 -11.02 7.91 -5.07
CA LYS A 194 -10.77 8.62 -6.32
C LYS A 194 -9.55 9.50 -6.10
N PRO A 195 -8.64 9.66 -7.08
CA PRO A 195 -7.51 10.57 -6.95
C PRO A 195 -7.96 11.96 -6.48
N LEU A 196 -7.36 12.47 -5.42
CA LEU A 196 -7.66 13.82 -4.94
C LEU A 196 -7.05 14.85 -5.89
N PRO A 197 -7.74 15.98 -6.14
CA PRO A 197 -7.14 17.11 -6.84
C PRO A 197 -5.81 17.52 -6.19
N PRO A 198 -4.78 17.90 -6.98
CA PRO A 198 -3.49 18.33 -6.44
C PRO A 198 -3.59 19.44 -5.39
N SER A 199 -4.59 20.32 -5.52
CA SER A 199 -4.87 21.40 -4.56
C SER A 199 -5.22 20.91 -3.15
N LEU A 200 -5.73 19.69 -2.99
CA LEU A 200 -6.10 19.12 -1.69
C LEU A 200 -4.98 18.32 -1.03
N LYS A 201 -3.89 18.02 -1.76
CA LYS A 201 -2.78 17.22 -1.23
C LYS A 201 -2.03 17.89 -0.07
N PRO A 202 -1.76 19.22 -0.07
CA PRO A 202 -1.16 19.88 1.08
C PRO A 202 -2.03 19.77 2.34
N LEU A 203 -3.34 20.02 2.20
CA LEU A 203 -4.29 19.91 3.31
C LEU A 203 -4.40 18.47 3.84
N LEU A 204 -4.36 17.47 2.96
CA LEU A 204 -4.28 16.06 3.36
C LEU A 204 -3.04 15.80 4.22
N ALA A 205 -1.87 16.26 3.77
CA ALA A 205 -0.62 16.10 4.50
C ALA A 205 -0.63 16.78 5.88
N GLU A 206 -1.32 17.92 6.02
CA GLU A 206 -1.52 18.59 7.32
C GLU A 206 -2.45 17.80 8.25
N CYS A 207 -3.54 17.22 7.72
CA CYS A 207 -4.53 16.52 8.54
C CYS A 207 -4.06 15.14 9.02
N TYR A 208 -3.21 14.49 8.25
CA TYR A 208 -2.86 13.09 8.49
C TYR A 208 -2.09 12.85 9.80
N PRO A 209 -1.07 13.64 10.20
CA PRO A 209 -0.41 13.47 11.50
C PRO A 209 -1.36 13.64 12.68
N LEU A 210 -2.36 14.52 12.53
CA LEU A 210 -3.38 14.75 13.56
C LEU A 210 -4.33 13.54 13.66
N TYR A 211 -4.79 13.03 12.52
CA TYR A 211 -5.55 11.80 12.42
C TYR A 211 -4.80 10.60 13.01
N ASP A 212 -3.55 10.40 12.63
CA ASP A 212 -2.71 9.29 13.09
C ASP A 212 -2.56 9.30 14.63
N THR A 213 -2.38 10.49 15.19
CA THR A 213 -2.36 10.69 16.66
C THR A 213 -3.68 10.29 17.30
N LEU A 214 -4.82 10.75 16.77
CA LEU A 214 -6.15 10.38 17.27
C LEU A 214 -6.42 8.88 17.11
N SER A 215 -6.08 8.30 15.96
CA SER A 215 -6.32 6.90 15.63
C SER A 215 -5.55 5.96 16.54
N ARG A 216 -4.33 6.31 16.96
CA ARG A 216 -3.58 5.54 17.97
C ARG A 216 -4.27 5.47 19.34
N LEU A 217 -5.16 6.41 19.64
CA LEU A 217 -5.95 6.42 20.88
C LEU A 217 -7.26 5.65 20.75
N ALA A 218 -7.62 5.21 19.54
CA ALA A 218 -8.88 4.55 19.30
C ALA A 218 -8.97 3.22 20.06
N LEU A 219 -10.16 2.92 20.59
CA LEU A 219 -10.49 1.63 21.17
C LEU A 219 -10.22 0.52 20.17
N ARG A 220 -9.61 -0.57 20.65
CA ARG A 220 -9.45 -1.79 19.88
C ARG A 220 -10.64 -2.71 20.16
N PRO A 221 -11.26 -3.32 19.14
CA PRO A 221 -12.30 -4.32 19.34
C PRO A 221 -11.76 -5.46 20.21
N CYS A 222 -12.53 -5.89 21.20
CA CYS A 222 -12.20 -7.10 21.96
C CYS A 222 -12.53 -8.32 21.08
N MET A 223 -11.51 -9.10 20.71
CA MET A 223 -11.72 -10.42 20.10
C MET A 223 -12.43 -11.30 21.13
N GLN A 224 -13.53 -11.95 20.75
CA GLN A 224 -14.15 -12.96 21.61
C GLN A 224 -13.10 -14.02 21.99
N GLY A 225 -12.81 -14.17 23.29
CA GLY A 225 -11.98 -15.25 23.82
C GLY A 225 -10.60 -14.89 24.39
N GLN A 226 -10.19 -13.61 24.40
CA GLN A 226 -8.97 -13.20 25.13
C GLN A 226 -9.32 -12.19 26.23
N GLY A 227 -9.17 -12.62 27.49
CA GLY A 227 -9.20 -11.71 28.64
C GLY A 227 -8.08 -10.66 28.56
N PRO A 228 -8.08 -9.65 29.44
CA PRO A 228 -7.12 -8.55 29.41
C PRO A 228 -5.76 -8.98 29.98
N GLU A 229 -5.14 -10.04 29.45
CA GLU A 229 -3.78 -10.46 29.78
C GLU A 229 -3.12 -11.08 28.53
N GLY A 230 -2.90 -10.27 27.50
CA GLY A 230 -1.78 -10.51 26.59
C GLY A 230 -0.51 -9.95 27.24
N PRO A 231 0.66 -10.60 27.15
CA PRO A 231 1.86 -10.10 27.80
C PRO A 231 2.16 -8.70 27.29
N VAL A 232 2.11 -7.72 28.20
CA VAL A 232 2.75 -6.42 27.98
C VAL A 232 4.18 -6.73 27.51
N PRO A 233 4.63 -6.17 26.37
CA PRO A 233 6.01 -6.34 25.95
C PRO A 233 6.89 -5.93 27.14
N ARG A 234 7.65 -6.88 27.69
CA ARG A 234 8.60 -6.57 28.75
C ARG A 234 9.51 -5.46 28.21
N PRO A 235 9.82 -4.43 29.01
CA PRO A 235 10.93 -3.55 28.68
C PRO A 235 12.13 -4.43 28.37
N LEU A 236 12.78 -4.17 27.23
CA LEU A 236 14.00 -4.86 26.83
C LEU A 236 14.95 -4.91 28.05
N PRO A 237 15.47 -6.10 28.44
CA PRO A 237 16.53 -6.12 29.42
C PRO A 237 17.68 -5.29 28.86
N ALA A 238 18.15 -4.32 29.64
CA ALA A 238 19.38 -3.60 29.34
C ALA A 238 20.43 -4.64 28.97
N ALA A 239 21.06 -4.48 27.80
CA ALA A 239 22.12 -5.35 27.36
C ALA A 239 23.13 -5.50 28.51
N GLY A 240 23.19 -6.71 29.08
CA GLY A 240 24.13 -7.03 30.13
C GLY A 240 25.54 -6.73 29.63
N GLY A 241 26.26 -5.95 30.42
CA GLY A 241 27.65 -5.59 30.15
C GLY A 241 28.49 -6.84 29.96
N GLY A 242 29.03 -6.98 28.75
CA GLY A 242 30.25 -7.72 28.50
C GLY A 242 31.40 -6.73 28.62
N ASP A 243 32.31 -7.02 29.54
CA ASP A 243 33.52 -6.26 29.83
C ASP A 243 34.32 -5.96 28.55
N ALA A 244 34.52 -4.67 28.29
CA ALA A 244 35.55 -4.17 27.37
C ALA A 244 36.34 -3.07 28.09
N GLU A 245 37.63 -3.32 28.19
CA GLU A 245 38.62 -2.59 28.95
C GLU A 245 38.63 -1.07 28.67
N GLN A 246 38.75 -0.33 29.77
CA GLN A 246 39.05 1.09 29.79
C GLN A 246 40.43 1.33 29.18
N SER A 247 40.50 2.08 28.09
CA SER A 247 41.65 2.92 27.80
C SER A 247 41.15 4.35 27.61
N GLY A 248 41.57 5.21 28.53
CA GLY A 248 41.12 6.59 28.60
C GLY A 248 41.77 7.47 27.55
N THR A 249 40.99 8.44 27.08
CA THR A 249 41.45 9.82 26.85
C THR A 249 40.23 10.68 26.53
N GLN A 250 39.83 11.53 27.49
CA GLN A 250 39.05 12.72 27.18
C GLN A 250 39.98 13.78 26.58
N PRO A 251 39.45 14.59 25.65
CA PRO A 251 39.60 16.02 25.83
C PRO A 251 38.25 16.75 25.90
N GLN A 252 38.30 17.81 26.68
CA GLN A 252 37.23 18.75 27.02
C GLN A 252 36.64 19.44 25.79
N ALA A 253 35.37 19.80 25.97
CA ALA A 253 34.58 20.67 25.11
C ALA A 253 35.22 22.06 24.99
N ASP A 254 35.03 22.66 23.81
CA ASP A 254 34.92 24.11 23.72
C ASP A 254 33.81 24.51 22.74
N ALA A 255 33.15 25.59 23.12
CA ALA A 255 31.87 26.07 22.60
C ALA A 255 31.91 26.51 21.14
N THR A 256 30.78 26.39 20.44
CA THR A 256 30.30 27.44 19.50
C THR A 256 28.87 27.15 19.07
N THR A 257 28.00 28.14 19.30
CA THR A 257 26.64 28.25 18.77
C THR A 257 26.73 28.55 17.25
N PRO A 258 25.95 27.90 16.37
CA PRO A 258 25.76 28.43 15.02
C PRO A 258 24.48 29.26 14.96
N SER A 259 24.65 30.52 14.57
CA SER A 259 23.60 31.42 14.13
C SER A 259 23.00 30.97 12.80
N ALA A 260 21.76 31.40 12.58
CA ALA A 260 20.97 31.27 11.37
C ALA A 260 21.71 31.64 10.07
N GLY A 261 21.32 30.97 8.98
CA GLY A 261 21.51 31.44 7.60
C GLY A 261 22.31 30.49 6.71
N ALA A 262 21.65 29.50 6.11
CA ALA A 262 22.16 28.81 4.91
C ALA A 262 21.07 28.83 3.84
N PRO A 263 21.35 29.29 2.61
CA PRO A 263 20.36 29.42 1.55
C PRO A 263 20.01 28.04 0.96
N GLU A 264 18.74 27.88 0.60
CA GLU A 264 18.22 26.75 -0.18
C GLU A 264 19.04 26.59 -1.48
N LEU A 265 19.82 25.50 -1.55
CA LEU A 265 20.41 25.01 -2.78
C LEU A 265 19.39 24.07 -3.46
N GLU A 266 18.35 24.65 -4.07
CA GLU A 266 17.62 23.96 -5.12
C GLU A 266 18.51 23.90 -6.36
N ALA A 267 19.27 22.80 -6.49
CA ALA A 267 19.89 22.46 -7.75
C ALA A 267 18.78 22.02 -8.73
N PRO A 268 18.63 22.65 -9.91
CA PRO A 268 17.66 22.20 -10.90
C PRO A 268 18.06 20.81 -11.40
N ALA A 269 17.09 19.90 -11.46
CA ALA A 269 17.27 18.58 -12.03
C ALA A 269 17.80 18.71 -13.49
N PRO A 270 18.83 17.95 -13.89
CA PRO A 270 19.36 18.07 -15.24
C PRO A 270 18.30 17.67 -16.27
N ALA A 271 18.12 18.54 -17.26
CA ALA A 271 17.19 18.36 -18.36
C ALA A 271 17.50 17.09 -19.17
N GLY A 272 16.49 16.22 -19.33
CA GLY A 272 16.27 15.48 -20.57
C GLY A 272 17.22 14.33 -20.93
N LEU A 273 17.54 13.41 -20.02
CA LEU A 273 17.85 12.04 -20.45
C LEU A 273 16.52 11.35 -20.81
N GLN A 274 16.27 11.12 -22.11
CA GLN A 274 15.25 10.17 -22.53
C GLN A 274 15.52 8.86 -21.78
N LYS A 275 14.60 8.43 -20.91
CA LYS A 275 14.72 7.15 -20.20
C LYS A 275 14.68 6.03 -21.24
N THR A 276 15.83 5.46 -21.57
CA THR A 276 15.98 4.28 -22.43
C THR A 276 16.00 3.00 -21.56
N GLY A 277 15.63 1.85 -22.13
CA GLY A 277 15.62 0.56 -21.40
C GLY A 277 14.34 -0.28 -21.52
N THR A 278 14.36 -1.51 -20.99
CA THR A 278 13.24 -2.48 -21.08
C THR A 278 12.08 -2.21 -20.13
N HIS A 279 12.31 -1.38 -19.12
CA HIS A 279 11.30 -1.04 -18.10
C HIS A 279 10.73 0.38 -18.30
N VAL A 280 10.82 0.93 -19.50
CA VAL A 280 10.27 2.25 -19.83
C VAL A 280 8.74 2.16 -19.84
N TYR A 281 8.11 3.06 -19.09
CA TYR A 281 6.66 3.10 -18.90
C TYR A 281 6.12 4.51 -19.08
N VAL A 282 4.82 4.61 -19.37
CA VAL A 282 4.11 5.89 -19.39
C VAL A 282 3.78 6.29 -17.95
N GLN A 283 4.26 7.45 -17.51
CA GLN A 283 3.95 7.95 -16.16
C GLN A 283 2.45 8.20 -16.05
N ASP A 284 1.84 7.64 -15.00
CA ASP A 284 0.42 7.77 -14.73
C ASP A 284 0.20 8.53 -13.41
N PRO A 285 -0.48 9.69 -13.40
CA PRO A 285 -0.68 10.49 -12.20
C PRO A 285 -1.54 9.79 -11.14
N ARG A 286 -2.36 8.79 -11.53
CA ARG A 286 -3.15 8.01 -10.58
C ARG A 286 -2.28 7.25 -9.58
N ASN A 287 -1.03 6.94 -9.97
CA ASN A 287 -0.08 6.21 -9.12
C ASN A 287 0.35 6.97 -7.87
N GLU A 288 0.16 8.29 -7.81
CA GLU A 288 0.51 9.09 -6.63
C GLU A 288 -0.38 8.77 -5.43
N ASP A 289 -1.61 8.30 -5.68
CA ASP A 289 -2.65 8.17 -4.67
C ASP A 289 -3.15 6.72 -4.48
N VAL A 290 -2.48 5.74 -5.08
CA VAL A 290 -2.85 4.32 -4.92
C VAL A 290 -2.70 3.84 -3.48
N LEU A 291 -3.51 2.85 -3.12
CA LEU A 291 -3.37 2.07 -1.90
C LEU A 291 -2.35 0.95 -2.08
N ILE A 292 -1.48 0.80 -1.10
CA ILE A 292 -0.47 -0.25 -0.97
C ILE A 292 -0.99 -1.26 0.06
N GLY A 293 -1.03 -2.53 -0.32
CA GLY A 293 -1.33 -3.60 0.64
C GLY A 293 -0.10 -3.88 1.49
N ILE A 294 -0.24 -3.82 2.81
CA ILE A 294 0.86 -4.12 3.76
C ILE A 294 0.32 -5.06 4.82
N ARG A 295 1.00 -6.19 5.01
CA ARG A 295 0.82 -7.05 6.17
C ARG A 295 2.10 -7.06 6.99
N ASP A 296 2.04 -6.51 8.19
CA ASP A 296 3.20 -6.50 9.08
C ASP A 296 3.40 -7.84 9.78
N GLY A 297 4.66 -8.15 10.08
CA GLY A 297 5.08 -9.39 10.71
C GLY A 297 4.56 -9.65 12.12
N VAL A 298 4.23 -8.58 12.86
CA VAL A 298 4.07 -8.61 14.33
C VAL A 298 2.61 -8.63 14.73
N THR A 299 1.80 -7.74 14.16
CA THR A 299 0.34 -7.71 14.39
C THR A 299 -0.41 -8.63 13.46
N GLU A 300 0.25 -9.06 12.38
CA GLU A 300 -0.29 -9.91 11.32
C GLU A 300 -1.43 -9.29 10.50
N ARG A 301 -1.79 -8.04 10.78
CA ARG A 301 -2.89 -7.35 10.11
C ARG A 301 -2.48 -6.97 8.71
N PHE A 302 -3.36 -7.28 7.76
CA PHE A 302 -3.28 -6.74 6.41
C PHE A 302 -4.07 -5.43 6.34
N GLU A 303 -3.40 -4.36 5.93
CA GLU A 303 -3.95 -3.02 5.83
C GLU A 303 -3.66 -2.44 4.45
N LEU A 304 -4.60 -1.62 3.97
CA LEU A 304 -4.44 -0.84 2.76
C LEU A 304 -4.02 0.57 3.15
N VAL A 305 -2.80 0.94 2.79
CA VAL A 305 -2.17 2.20 3.20
C VAL A 305 -1.99 3.09 1.98
N TRP A 306 -2.35 4.36 2.10
CA TRP A 306 -2.09 5.35 1.05
C TRP A 306 -0.59 5.41 0.71
N ARG A 307 -0.23 5.36 -0.57
CA ARG A 307 1.16 5.22 -1.03
C ARG A 307 2.15 6.19 -0.38
N PRO A 308 1.89 7.50 -0.29
CA PRO A 308 2.79 8.44 0.39
C PRO A 308 3.06 8.10 1.85
N HIS A 309 2.23 7.26 2.49
CA HIS A 309 2.31 6.86 3.89
C HIS A 309 2.72 5.39 4.08
N ALA A 310 2.84 4.62 2.99
CA ALA A 310 3.34 3.26 3.03
C ALA A 310 4.78 3.25 3.55
N ARG A 311 5.02 2.57 4.67
CA ARG A 311 6.34 2.46 5.32
C ARG A 311 6.57 1.03 5.79
N VAL A 312 7.84 0.65 5.79
CA VAL A 312 8.35 -0.53 6.51
C VAL A 312 9.37 -0.06 7.54
N SER A 313 9.60 -0.84 8.59
CA SER A 313 10.61 -0.52 9.59
C SER A 313 12.00 -0.52 8.96
N VAL A 314 12.87 0.39 9.39
CA VAL A 314 14.30 0.33 9.06
C VAL A 314 14.98 -0.91 9.65
N LEU A 315 14.33 -1.56 10.62
CA LEU A 315 14.76 -2.83 11.21
C LEU A 315 14.15 -4.05 10.50
N ASP A 316 13.45 -3.87 9.39
CA ASP A 316 13.02 -5.00 8.56
C ASP A 316 14.23 -5.65 7.86
N SER A 317 14.29 -6.98 7.90
CA SER A 317 15.41 -7.76 7.34
C SER A 317 15.61 -7.50 5.84
N GLY A 318 14.53 -7.23 5.11
CA GLY A 318 14.62 -6.91 3.68
C GLY A 318 15.35 -5.59 3.43
N TYR A 319 15.11 -4.58 4.27
CA TYR A 319 15.82 -3.29 4.18
C TYR A 319 17.29 -3.43 4.57
N MET A 320 17.58 -4.10 5.69
CA MET A 320 18.94 -4.17 6.23
C MET A 320 19.86 -5.11 5.45
N LEU A 321 19.34 -6.23 4.95
CA LEU A 321 20.14 -7.37 4.49
C LEU A 321 19.73 -7.89 3.11
N GLY A 322 18.63 -7.41 2.54
CA GLY A 322 18.04 -8.00 1.33
C GLY A 322 17.45 -9.40 1.54
N ASP A 323 17.17 -9.79 2.79
CA ASP A 323 16.61 -11.09 3.18
C ASP A 323 15.10 -11.14 2.87
N GLY A 324 14.81 -11.54 1.64
CA GLY A 324 13.46 -11.77 1.15
C GLY A 324 13.40 -12.09 -0.34
N VAL A 325 12.18 -12.39 -0.78
CA VAL A 325 11.81 -12.73 -2.16
C VAL A 325 10.71 -11.79 -2.67
N TRP A 326 10.60 -11.65 -3.97
CA TRP A 326 9.58 -10.79 -4.58
C TRP A 326 9.13 -11.31 -5.94
N GLU A 327 7.99 -10.83 -6.40
CA GLU A 327 7.42 -11.14 -7.70
C GLU A 327 6.88 -9.88 -8.40
N GLY A 328 6.91 -9.93 -9.73
CA GLY A 328 6.31 -8.92 -10.59
C GLY A 328 5.17 -9.56 -11.36
N ILE A 329 3.93 -9.14 -11.12
CA ILE A 329 2.71 -9.75 -11.68
C ILE A 329 1.96 -8.70 -12.51
N ARG A 330 1.37 -9.10 -13.63
CA ARG A 330 0.51 -8.23 -14.45
C ARG A 330 -0.95 -8.46 -14.13
N LEU A 331 -1.70 -7.37 -14.03
CA LEU A 331 -3.16 -7.42 -14.01
C LEU A 331 -3.68 -6.97 -15.37
N HIS A 332 -4.47 -7.82 -16.01
CA HIS A 332 -5.09 -7.57 -17.30
C HIS A 332 -6.51 -8.13 -17.32
N ASN A 333 -7.47 -7.30 -17.71
CA ASN A 333 -8.91 -7.60 -17.74
C ASN A 333 -9.43 -8.22 -16.43
N GLY A 334 -8.94 -7.70 -15.30
CA GLY A 334 -9.30 -8.14 -13.95
C GLY A 334 -8.66 -9.46 -13.51
N VAL A 335 -7.76 -10.03 -14.31
CA VAL A 335 -7.07 -11.31 -14.06
C VAL A 335 -5.59 -11.08 -13.78
N LEU A 336 -5.08 -11.70 -12.70
CA LEU A 336 -3.65 -11.76 -12.41
C LEU A 336 -3.01 -12.79 -13.36
N LEU A 337 -2.23 -12.31 -14.32
CA LEU A 337 -1.61 -13.15 -15.35
C LEU A 337 -0.58 -14.10 -14.73
N LEU A 338 -0.77 -15.41 -14.93
CA LEU A 338 0.14 -16.47 -14.46
C LEU A 338 0.40 -16.41 -12.95
N ALA A 339 -0.62 -16.06 -12.18
CA ALA A 339 -0.50 -15.86 -10.73
C ALA A 339 -0.02 -17.11 -10.00
N GLU A 340 -0.51 -18.28 -10.38
CA GLU A 340 -0.10 -19.57 -9.81
C GLU A 340 1.41 -19.75 -9.92
N GLU A 341 1.95 -19.63 -11.13
CA GLU A 341 3.37 -19.83 -11.40
C GLU A 341 4.25 -18.79 -10.69
N HIS A 342 3.78 -17.55 -10.61
CA HIS A 342 4.46 -16.49 -9.86
C HIS A 342 4.51 -16.80 -8.36
N LEU A 343 3.38 -17.21 -7.78
CA LEU A 343 3.27 -17.48 -6.35
C LEU A 343 3.99 -18.78 -5.93
N GLU A 344 3.98 -19.80 -6.79
CA GLU A 344 4.78 -21.02 -6.59
C GLU A 344 6.27 -20.71 -6.59
N ARG A 345 6.77 -19.90 -7.54
CA ARG A 345 8.18 -19.51 -7.59
C ARG A 345 8.59 -18.67 -6.38
N LEU A 346 7.71 -17.77 -5.92
CA LEU A 346 7.91 -17.02 -4.69
C LEU A 346 8.06 -17.98 -3.49
N ALA A 347 7.18 -18.99 -3.39
CA ALA A 347 7.22 -19.97 -2.31
C ALA A 347 8.44 -20.90 -2.39
N GLU A 348 8.90 -21.29 -3.58
CA GLU A 348 10.16 -22.02 -3.77
C GLU A 348 11.34 -21.20 -3.20
N GLY A 349 11.42 -19.91 -3.55
CA GLY A 349 12.44 -19.02 -3.02
C GLY A 349 12.34 -18.79 -1.51
N ALA A 350 11.13 -18.63 -0.98
CA ALA A 350 10.89 -18.52 0.47
C ALA A 350 11.33 -19.80 1.20
N LYS A 351 11.01 -20.98 0.64
CA LYS A 351 11.42 -22.27 1.21
C LYS A 351 12.93 -22.44 1.20
N ALA A 352 13.61 -22.02 0.13
CA ALA A 352 15.07 -22.07 0.04
C ALA A 352 15.77 -21.15 1.06
N LEU A 353 15.11 -20.04 1.42
CA LEU A 353 15.51 -19.15 2.49
C LEU A 353 15.10 -19.65 3.90
N ASP A 354 14.53 -20.85 4.01
CA ASP A 354 13.94 -21.39 5.25
C ASP A 354 12.95 -20.40 5.89
N MET A 355 12.10 -19.80 5.05
CA MET A 355 11.11 -18.78 5.43
C MET A 355 9.70 -19.34 5.25
N GLU A 356 8.99 -19.55 6.36
CA GLU A 356 7.57 -19.86 6.34
C GLU A 356 6.75 -18.59 6.14
N LEU A 357 5.86 -18.56 5.14
CA LEU A 357 5.04 -17.38 4.84
C LEU A 357 4.06 -17.05 5.99
N GLY A 358 3.66 -18.06 6.76
CA GLY A 358 2.84 -17.89 7.96
C GLY A 358 1.41 -17.39 7.69
N LEU A 359 0.89 -17.67 6.50
CA LEU A 359 -0.46 -17.34 6.04
C LEU A 359 -1.44 -18.50 6.31
N GLY A 360 -2.73 -18.20 6.41
CA GLY A 360 -3.78 -19.19 6.69
C GLY A 360 -3.85 -19.62 8.17
N ALA A 361 -4.55 -20.71 8.43
CA ALA A 361 -4.62 -21.30 9.77
C ALA A 361 -3.25 -21.86 10.21
N PRO A 362 -2.99 -22.02 11.53
CA PRO A 362 -1.79 -22.71 12.00
C PRO A 362 -1.65 -24.09 11.35
N GLY A 363 -0.54 -24.33 10.64
CA GLY A 363 -0.31 -25.56 9.87
C GLY A 363 -0.92 -25.59 8.47
N ALA A 364 -1.40 -24.46 7.95
CA ALA A 364 -1.94 -24.33 6.60
C ALA A 364 -0.97 -24.90 5.54
N GLY A 365 -1.53 -25.70 4.63
CA GLY A 365 -0.79 -26.25 3.50
C GLY A 365 -0.40 -25.17 2.49
N LEU A 366 0.52 -25.50 1.59
CA LEU A 366 1.03 -24.54 0.59
C LEU A 366 -0.09 -23.90 -0.24
N ALA A 367 -1.04 -24.69 -0.75
CA ALA A 367 -2.15 -24.19 -1.56
C ALA A 367 -2.99 -23.12 -0.83
N GLU A 368 -3.32 -23.35 0.44
CA GLU A 368 -4.05 -22.38 1.27
C GLU A 368 -3.25 -21.08 1.45
N GLN A 369 -1.93 -21.20 1.68
CA GLN A 369 -1.05 -20.03 1.81
C GLN A 369 -0.99 -19.21 0.51
N LEU A 370 -0.89 -19.88 -0.65
CA LEU A 370 -0.88 -19.21 -1.96
C LEU A 370 -2.23 -18.57 -2.27
N GLY A 371 -3.34 -19.24 -1.94
CA GLY A 371 -4.70 -18.69 -2.05
C GLY A 371 -4.89 -17.43 -1.20
N ALA A 372 -4.43 -17.44 0.06
CA ALA A 372 -4.46 -16.26 0.92
C ALA A 372 -3.63 -15.09 0.35
N LEU A 373 -2.46 -15.38 -0.22
CA LEU A 373 -1.60 -14.37 -0.84
C LEU A 373 -2.22 -13.80 -2.13
N GLN A 374 -2.85 -14.66 -2.92
CA GLN A 374 -3.61 -14.26 -4.11
C GLN A 374 -4.80 -13.37 -3.73
N GLN A 375 -5.50 -13.68 -2.65
CA GLN A 375 -6.60 -12.87 -2.15
C GLN A 375 -6.13 -11.47 -1.73
N MET A 376 -5.00 -11.36 -1.02
CA MET A 376 -4.40 -10.05 -0.69
C MET A 376 -4.04 -9.23 -1.93
N LEU A 377 -3.55 -9.87 -3.00
CA LEU A 377 -3.29 -9.21 -4.29
C LEU A 377 -4.59 -8.65 -4.88
N TYR A 378 -5.67 -9.45 -4.92
CA TYR A 378 -6.97 -9.02 -5.42
C TYR A 378 -7.58 -7.90 -4.56
N ASP A 379 -7.55 -8.03 -3.24
CA ASP A 379 -8.05 -7.00 -2.33
C ASP A 379 -7.33 -5.66 -2.55
N THR A 380 -6.02 -5.71 -2.81
CA THR A 380 -5.22 -4.51 -3.10
C THR A 380 -5.63 -3.86 -4.43
N VAL A 381 -5.74 -4.62 -5.52
CA VAL A 381 -6.09 -4.03 -6.84
C VAL A 381 -7.54 -3.60 -6.92
N ASP A 382 -8.45 -4.33 -6.28
CA ASP A 382 -9.88 -4.01 -6.24
C ASP A 382 -10.14 -2.73 -5.44
N ALA A 383 -9.45 -2.55 -4.31
CA ALA A 383 -9.53 -1.31 -3.54
C ALA A 383 -9.04 -0.08 -4.32
N ASN A 384 -8.18 -0.29 -5.32
CA ASN A 384 -7.71 0.74 -6.24
C ASN A 384 -8.57 0.87 -7.51
N GLY A 385 -9.62 0.06 -7.67
CA GLY A 385 -10.45 0.02 -8.88
C GLY A 385 -9.67 -0.37 -10.15
N MET A 386 -8.60 -1.14 -10.00
CA MET A 386 -7.70 -1.51 -11.08
C MET A 386 -8.21 -2.74 -11.83
N THR A 387 -8.15 -2.72 -13.17
CA THR A 387 -8.57 -3.84 -14.02
C THR A 387 -7.55 -4.23 -15.08
N SER A 388 -6.88 -3.27 -15.70
CA SER A 388 -5.88 -3.52 -16.76
C SER A 388 -4.74 -2.51 -16.69
N GLY A 389 -3.64 -2.83 -17.38
CA GLY A 389 -2.50 -1.93 -17.50
C GLY A 389 -1.66 -1.79 -16.23
N VAL A 390 -1.82 -2.73 -15.29
CA VAL A 390 -1.22 -2.64 -13.96
C VAL A 390 -0.07 -3.64 -13.81
N HIS A 391 1.02 -3.17 -13.23
CA HIS A 391 2.12 -3.98 -12.75
C HIS A 391 2.12 -3.98 -11.22
N ILE A 392 2.12 -5.17 -10.64
CA ILE A 392 2.13 -5.37 -9.19
C ILE A 392 3.50 -5.88 -8.78
N ARG A 393 4.11 -5.22 -7.81
CA ARG A 393 5.29 -5.73 -7.12
C ARG A 393 4.86 -6.33 -5.79
N LEU A 394 4.94 -7.64 -5.68
CA LEU A 394 4.72 -8.40 -4.43
C LEU A 394 6.08 -8.63 -3.77
N MET A 395 6.25 -8.21 -2.53
CA MET A 395 7.51 -8.33 -1.79
C MET A 395 7.24 -9.03 -0.47
N VAL A 396 8.03 -10.05 -0.16
CA VAL A 396 7.99 -10.80 1.10
C VAL A 396 9.39 -10.79 1.72
N THR A 397 9.51 -10.22 2.90
CA THR A 397 10.77 -10.18 3.65
C THR A 397 10.66 -11.04 4.89
N ARG A 398 11.79 -11.44 5.48
CA ARG A 398 11.81 -12.18 6.75
C ARG A 398 11.01 -11.51 7.86
N GLY A 399 10.93 -10.18 7.82
CA GLY A 399 10.22 -9.38 8.80
C GLY A 399 11.14 -8.58 9.72
N LEU A 400 10.55 -8.12 10.82
CA LEU A 400 11.17 -7.20 11.76
C LEU A 400 12.28 -7.87 12.58
N LYS A 401 13.33 -7.13 12.93
CA LYS A 401 14.37 -7.57 13.88
C LYS A 401 14.51 -6.58 15.05
N PRO A 402 15.01 -7.02 16.21
CA PRO A 402 15.27 -6.13 17.35
C PRO A 402 16.51 -5.26 17.14
N THR A 403 17.45 -5.70 16.29
CA THR A 403 18.72 -5.04 16.03
C THR A 403 19.25 -5.45 14.64
N PRO A 404 20.11 -4.65 13.97
CA PRO A 404 20.74 -5.03 12.71
C PRO A 404 21.62 -6.27 12.85
N TYR A 405 21.06 -7.45 12.57
CA TYR A 405 21.76 -8.72 12.70
C TYR A 405 21.27 -9.77 11.70
N GLN A 406 22.19 -10.57 11.17
CA GLN A 406 21.91 -11.46 10.03
C GLN A 406 21.19 -12.76 10.37
N ASN A 407 21.26 -13.22 11.63
CA ASN A 407 20.71 -14.53 11.99
C ASN A 407 19.17 -14.52 11.91
N PRO A 408 18.54 -15.43 11.13
CA PRO A 408 17.08 -15.53 11.04
C PRO A 408 16.38 -15.75 12.39
N ASN A 409 17.02 -16.40 13.37
CA ASN A 409 16.46 -16.67 14.70
C ASN A 409 16.16 -15.42 15.53
N THR A 410 16.70 -14.27 15.13
CA THR A 410 16.44 -12.99 15.81
C THR A 410 15.23 -12.24 15.23
N THR A 411 14.52 -12.83 14.28
CA THR A 411 13.33 -12.21 13.68
C THR A 411 12.18 -12.18 14.67
N ILE A 412 11.50 -11.04 14.73
CA ILE A 412 10.31 -10.81 15.56
C ILE A 412 9.09 -10.95 14.67
N GLY A 413 8.26 -11.95 14.99
CA GLY A 413 7.03 -12.22 14.25
C GLY A 413 7.26 -12.98 12.96
N LYS A 414 6.29 -12.86 12.06
CA LYS A 414 6.21 -13.52 10.75
C LYS A 414 6.74 -12.63 9.62
N PRO A 415 6.84 -13.12 8.37
CA PRO A 415 7.23 -12.29 7.23
C PRO A 415 6.42 -11.02 7.04
N THR A 416 7.09 -9.94 6.62
CA THR A 416 6.40 -8.72 6.15
C THR A 416 6.03 -8.91 4.69
N ILE A 417 4.78 -8.60 4.33
CA ILE A 417 4.28 -8.68 2.94
C ILE A 417 3.88 -7.29 2.48
N VAL A 418 4.36 -6.87 1.31
CA VAL A 418 4.04 -5.58 0.70
C VAL A 418 3.62 -5.78 -0.75
N ILE A 419 2.48 -5.21 -1.13
CA ILE A 419 1.89 -5.28 -2.46
C ILE A 419 1.77 -3.86 -3.01
N VAL A 420 2.59 -3.56 -4.03
CA VAL A 420 2.62 -2.25 -4.69
C VAL A 420 2.03 -2.38 -6.10
N PRO A 421 0.76 -2.00 -6.32
CA PRO A 421 0.20 -1.92 -7.67
C PRO A 421 0.49 -0.55 -8.30
N GLU A 422 0.80 -0.55 -9.60
CA GLU A 422 0.97 0.69 -10.37
C GLU A 422 0.31 0.56 -11.75
N TYR A 423 -0.45 1.57 -12.17
CA TYR A 423 -0.77 1.80 -13.58
C TYR A 423 0.53 2.04 -14.33
N LYS A 424 0.96 1.03 -15.08
CA LYS A 424 2.30 0.98 -15.64
C LYS A 424 2.21 0.32 -17.01
N GLU A 425 1.69 1.07 -17.96
CA GLU A 425 1.68 0.63 -19.35
C GLU A 425 3.10 0.64 -19.91
N ALA A 426 3.48 -0.47 -20.54
CA ALA A 426 4.77 -0.57 -21.21
C ALA A 426 4.77 0.34 -22.43
N SER A 427 5.84 1.12 -22.60
CA SER A 427 5.99 1.93 -23.81
C SER A 427 6.02 1.03 -25.06
N PRO A 428 5.35 1.40 -26.16
CA PRO A 428 5.46 0.64 -27.42
C PRO A 428 6.84 0.77 -28.07
N VAL A 429 7.59 1.84 -27.76
CA VAL A 429 8.84 2.18 -28.45
C VAL A 429 9.88 1.05 -28.42
N PRO A 430 10.21 0.42 -27.27
CA PRO A 430 11.16 -0.70 -27.27
C PRO A 430 10.67 -1.90 -28.07
N ARG A 431 9.36 -2.17 -28.10
CA ARG A 431 8.79 -3.32 -28.84
C ARG A 431 8.87 -3.15 -30.35
N GLU A 432 8.87 -1.91 -30.83
CA GLU A 432 8.92 -1.57 -32.25
C GLU A 432 10.35 -1.31 -32.74
N ARG A 433 11.08 -0.41 -32.07
CA ARG A 433 12.45 -0.02 -32.44
C ARG A 433 13.46 -1.13 -32.10
N GLY A 434 13.18 -1.91 -31.07
CA GLY A 434 14.14 -2.79 -30.43
C GLY A 434 15.10 -2.07 -29.48
N ILE A 435 15.86 -2.88 -28.76
CA ILE A 435 16.82 -2.45 -27.74
C ILE A 435 18.26 -2.77 -28.15
N ARG A 436 19.20 -2.03 -27.57
CA ARG A 436 20.65 -2.23 -27.74
C ARG A 436 21.23 -2.75 -26.43
N LEU A 437 22.12 -3.74 -26.53
CA LEU A 437 22.75 -4.37 -25.38
C LEU A 437 24.26 -4.12 -25.34
N PHE A 438 24.80 -4.13 -24.12
CA PHE A 438 26.24 -4.11 -23.87
C PHE A 438 26.61 -5.26 -22.94
N THR A 439 27.60 -6.05 -23.35
CA THR A 439 28.13 -7.15 -22.57
C THR A 439 28.97 -6.62 -21.42
N VAL A 440 28.58 -6.96 -20.19
CA VAL A 440 29.22 -6.46 -18.98
C VAL A 440 30.20 -7.46 -18.38
N HIS A 441 31.16 -6.97 -17.58
CA HIS A 441 32.08 -7.85 -16.84
C HIS A 441 31.41 -8.53 -15.65
N VAL A 442 30.27 -8.01 -15.17
CA VAL A 442 29.53 -8.59 -14.05
C VAL A 442 28.94 -9.93 -14.48
N ARG A 443 29.44 -11.01 -13.87
CA ARG A 443 28.99 -12.37 -14.16
C ARG A 443 27.73 -12.72 -13.37
N ARG A 444 26.93 -13.61 -13.92
CA ARG A 444 25.86 -14.26 -13.16
C ARG A 444 26.41 -15.52 -12.50
N GLY A 445 26.42 -15.52 -11.16
CA GLY A 445 27.06 -16.56 -10.36
C GLY A 445 26.33 -17.91 -10.42
N ALA A 446 27.00 -18.93 -9.91
CA ALA A 446 26.43 -20.25 -9.71
C ALA A 446 25.51 -20.29 -8.48
N PRO A 447 24.59 -21.29 -8.40
CA PRO A 447 23.61 -21.35 -7.32
C PRO A 447 24.17 -21.41 -5.89
N ASP A 448 25.40 -21.88 -5.74
CA ASP A 448 26.14 -21.99 -4.47
C ASP A 448 26.72 -20.65 -3.96
N VAL A 449 26.73 -19.59 -4.77
CA VAL A 449 27.15 -18.24 -4.37
C VAL A 449 25.95 -17.39 -3.98
N GLN A 450 25.01 -17.26 -4.91
CA GLN A 450 23.71 -16.63 -4.73
C GLN A 450 22.81 -17.19 -5.83
N ASP A 451 21.85 -18.04 -5.46
CA ASP A 451 21.00 -18.71 -6.43
C ASP A 451 20.26 -17.70 -7.32
N PRO A 452 20.60 -17.63 -8.63
CA PRO A 452 19.97 -16.70 -9.53
C PRO A 452 18.55 -17.13 -9.90
N GLY A 453 18.16 -18.38 -9.60
CA GLY A 453 16.84 -18.94 -9.78
C GLY A 453 15.79 -18.35 -8.83
N TRP A 454 16.20 -17.78 -7.69
CA TRP A 454 15.29 -17.07 -6.79
C TRP A 454 15.14 -15.62 -7.23
N ASN A 455 13.91 -15.11 -7.20
CA ASN A 455 13.68 -13.68 -7.38
C ASN A 455 13.88 -12.94 -6.04
N SER A 456 15.14 -12.85 -5.60
CA SER A 456 15.54 -12.27 -4.32
C SER A 456 15.53 -10.74 -4.32
N HIS A 457 15.34 -10.13 -3.14
CA HIS A 457 15.53 -8.69 -2.91
C HIS A 457 16.99 -8.24 -3.08
N SER A 458 17.97 -9.13 -2.93
CA SER A 458 19.39 -8.84 -3.09
C SER A 458 19.77 -8.70 -4.57
N LYS A 459 19.46 -7.54 -5.16
CA LYS A 459 19.61 -7.24 -6.60
C LYS A 459 20.92 -6.57 -6.99
N LEU A 460 21.90 -6.46 -6.08
CA LEU A 460 23.13 -5.70 -6.33
C LEU A 460 23.89 -6.17 -7.58
N ASN A 461 23.95 -7.48 -7.85
CA ASN A 461 24.56 -8.02 -9.07
C ASN A 461 23.87 -7.49 -10.35
N CYS A 462 22.53 -7.44 -10.38
CA CYS A 462 21.77 -6.88 -11.50
C CYS A 462 21.96 -5.36 -11.62
N ILE A 463 22.01 -4.65 -10.50
CA ILE A 463 22.20 -3.19 -10.46
C ILE A 463 23.60 -2.84 -10.98
N ALA A 464 24.65 -3.56 -10.56
CA ALA A 464 26.02 -3.36 -11.03
C ALA A 464 26.16 -3.56 -12.55
N ALA A 465 25.46 -4.55 -13.11
CA ALA A 465 25.36 -4.75 -14.56
C ALA A 465 24.65 -3.58 -15.25
N CYS A 466 23.50 -3.15 -14.72
CA CYS A 466 22.72 -2.02 -15.24
C CYS A 466 23.53 -0.72 -15.27
N ILE A 467 24.33 -0.43 -14.22
CA ILE A 467 25.19 0.76 -14.18
C ILE A 467 26.16 0.79 -15.36
N GLN A 468 26.77 -0.34 -15.72
CA GLN A 468 27.68 -0.41 -16.87
C GLN A 468 26.97 -0.21 -18.21
N ALA A 469 25.81 -0.84 -18.40
CA ALA A 469 25.00 -0.63 -19.61
C ALA A 469 24.59 0.85 -19.77
N ASN A 470 24.18 1.50 -18.67
CA ASN A 470 23.86 2.92 -18.66
C ASN A 470 25.06 3.78 -19.05
N LYS A 471 26.26 3.47 -18.53
CA LYS A 471 27.50 4.19 -18.87
C LYS A 471 27.95 3.94 -20.31
N ALA A 472 27.65 2.78 -20.87
CA ALA A 472 27.83 2.47 -22.28
C ALA A 472 26.76 3.12 -23.19
N GLY A 473 25.74 3.75 -22.62
CA GLY A 473 24.70 4.45 -23.38
C GLY A 473 23.75 3.51 -24.12
N VAL A 474 23.57 2.27 -23.64
CA VAL A 474 22.67 1.26 -24.22
C VAL A 474 21.45 1.00 -23.32
N ASP A 475 20.52 0.17 -23.78
CA ASP A 475 19.21 -0.04 -23.12
C ASP A 475 19.26 -1.10 -22.00
N GLU A 476 20.08 -2.15 -22.13
CA GLU A 476 20.19 -3.22 -21.13
C GLU A 476 21.57 -3.91 -21.17
N ALA A 477 21.96 -4.57 -20.09
CA ALA A 477 23.23 -5.31 -19.98
C ALA A 477 23.04 -6.77 -20.39
N LEU A 478 23.92 -7.29 -21.26
CA LEU A 478 24.07 -8.73 -21.50
C LEU A 478 25.07 -9.32 -20.51
N MET A 479 24.65 -10.31 -19.73
CA MET A 479 25.44 -10.94 -18.68
C MET A 479 25.85 -12.35 -19.09
N LEU A 480 27.08 -12.71 -18.76
CA LEU A 480 27.63 -14.05 -19.01
C LEU A 480 27.74 -14.84 -17.70
N ASP A 481 27.82 -16.15 -17.83
CA ASP A 481 28.19 -17.05 -16.75
C ASP A 481 29.71 -17.03 -16.44
N PRO A 482 30.17 -17.72 -15.37
CA PRO A 482 31.60 -17.78 -15.05
C PRO A 482 32.45 -18.49 -16.11
N GLN A 483 31.84 -19.28 -16.99
CA GLN A 483 32.51 -20.00 -18.09
C GLN A 483 32.59 -19.16 -19.38
N GLY A 484 31.92 -18.01 -19.43
CA GLY A 484 31.88 -17.11 -20.58
C GLY A 484 30.76 -17.40 -21.59
N PHE A 485 29.82 -18.29 -21.28
CA PHE A 485 28.60 -18.43 -22.08
C PHE A 485 27.56 -17.39 -21.68
N VAL A 486 26.65 -17.10 -22.61
CA VAL A 486 25.55 -16.17 -22.38
C VAL A 486 24.63 -16.73 -21.31
N ALA A 487 24.24 -15.90 -20.34
CA ALA A 487 23.37 -16.31 -19.24
C ALA A 487 22.00 -15.63 -19.29
N THR A 488 21.97 -14.30 -19.15
CA THR A 488 20.73 -13.50 -19.04
C THR A 488 21.02 -12.02 -19.27
N CYS A 489 20.01 -11.16 -19.24
CA CYS A 489 20.20 -9.72 -19.06
C CYS A 489 19.98 -9.30 -17.60
N ASN A 490 20.27 -8.04 -17.25
CA ASN A 490 20.12 -7.56 -15.87
C ASN A 490 18.67 -7.55 -15.35
N SER A 491 17.67 -7.53 -16.23
CA SER A 491 16.26 -7.52 -15.82
C SER A 491 15.33 -8.40 -16.68
N THR A 492 15.85 -9.03 -17.73
CA THR A 492 15.10 -9.88 -18.67
C THR A 492 15.90 -11.15 -19.00
N ASN A 493 15.23 -12.18 -19.53
CA ASN A 493 15.91 -13.34 -20.13
C ASN A 493 16.27 -13.04 -21.60
N PHE A 494 17.33 -13.63 -22.13
CA PHE A 494 17.85 -13.37 -23.48
C PHE A 494 17.70 -14.59 -24.40
N PHE A 495 17.50 -14.34 -25.69
CA PHE A 495 17.36 -15.36 -26.74
C PHE A 495 18.02 -14.89 -28.03
N ILE A 496 18.44 -15.85 -28.86
CA ILE A 496 18.84 -15.62 -30.25
C ILE A 496 18.07 -16.53 -31.19
N VAL A 497 17.95 -16.12 -32.45
CA VAL A 497 17.51 -16.98 -33.56
C VAL A 497 18.72 -17.24 -34.44
N ARG A 498 19.00 -18.51 -34.68
CA ARG A 498 20.15 -18.92 -35.46
C ARG A 498 19.87 -20.23 -36.19
N LYS A 499 20.13 -20.27 -37.49
CA LYS A 499 19.85 -21.43 -38.35
C LYS A 499 18.36 -21.82 -38.28
N GLY A 500 17.48 -20.82 -38.25
CA GLY A 500 16.02 -21.03 -38.15
C GLY A 500 15.53 -21.61 -36.82
N GLU A 501 16.34 -21.60 -35.76
CA GLU A 501 16.01 -22.14 -34.45
C GLU A 501 16.18 -21.07 -33.35
N VAL A 502 15.24 -21.02 -32.40
CA VAL A 502 15.32 -20.18 -31.20
C VAL A 502 16.23 -20.83 -30.17
N TRP A 503 17.34 -20.19 -29.83
CA TRP A 503 18.25 -20.66 -28.78
C TRP A 503 18.07 -19.83 -27.52
N ALA A 504 17.78 -20.52 -26.43
CA ALA A 504 17.73 -19.94 -25.08
C ALA A 504 18.96 -20.39 -24.29
N PRO A 505 19.59 -19.51 -23.49
CA PRO A 505 20.64 -19.90 -22.56
C PRO A 505 20.17 -21.01 -21.62
N SER A 506 21.08 -21.88 -21.19
CA SER A 506 20.74 -22.90 -20.19
C SER A 506 20.26 -22.26 -18.88
N PRO A 507 19.35 -22.90 -18.14
CA PRO A 507 18.70 -22.28 -16.97
C PRO A 507 19.62 -22.19 -15.73
N ARG A 508 20.90 -22.58 -15.83
CA ARG A 508 21.80 -22.76 -14.68
C ARG A 508 22.15 -21.46 -13.98
N HIS A 509 22.32 -20.36 -14.73
CA HIS A 509 22.78 -19.08 -14.20
C HIS A 509 21.82 -17.94 -14.51
N GLN A 510 20.53 -18.14 -14.30
CA GLN A 510 19.52 -17.11 -14.55
C GLN A 510 18.27 -17.31 -13.71
N LEU A 511 17.43 -16.28 -13.64
CA LEU A 511 16.10 -16.42 -13.09
C LEU A 511 15.29 -17.36 -13.99
N ARG A 512 14.54 -18.28 -13.36
CA ARG A 512 13.56 -19.13 -14.05
C ARG A 512 12.34 -18.30 -14.49
N GLY A 513 12.52 -17.50 -15.52
CA GLY A 513 11.53 -16.53 -16.00
C GLY A 513 10.24 -17.19 -16.48
N ILE A 514 9.11 -16.77 -15.93
CA ILE A 514 7.79 -17.30 -16.30
C ILE A 514 7.44 -16.93 -17.75
N THR A 515 7.72 -15.69 -18.17
CA THR A 515 7.58 -15.29 -19.58
C THR A 515 8.50 -16.10 -20.50
N ARG A 516 9.74 -16.37 -20.09
CA ARG A 516 10.67 -17.25 -20.83
C ARG A 516 10.08 -18.64 -21.02
N ALA A 517 9.59 -19.26 -19.94
CA ALA A 517 8.98 -20.57 -19.99
C ALA A 517 7.77 -20.59 -20.95
N ARG A 518 6.91 -19.57 -20.88
CA ARG A 518 5.76 -19.42 -21.77
C ARG A 518 6.15 -19.24 -23.23
N VAL A 519 7.19 -18.45 -23.53
CA VAL A 519 7.71 -18.31 -24.90
C VAL A 519 8.24 -19.64 -25.44
N LEU A 520 8.97 -20.43 -24.64
CA LEU A 520 9.42 -21.76 -25.05
C LEU A 520 8.24 -22.72 -25.31
N THR A 521 7.21 -22.69 -24.46
CA THR A 521 5.96 -23.44 -24.68
C THR A 521 5.27 -23.02 -25.98
N LEU A 522 5.16 -21.72 -26.25
CA LEU A 522 4.56 -21.21 -27.49
C LEU A 522 5.37 -21.63 -28.72
N CYS A 523 6.71 -21.65 -28.64
CA CYS A 523 7.54 -22.19 -29.71
C CYS A 523 7.18 -23.65 -30.01
N GLN A 524 7.10 -24.50 -28.99
CA GLN A 524 6.74 -25.90 -29.14
C GLN A 524 5.32 -26.09 -29.72
N GLN A 525 4.32 -25.35 -29.22
CA GLN A 525 2.93 -25.45 -29.67
C GLN A 525 2.73 -25.02 -31.13
N HIS A 526 3.53 -24.06 -31.61
CA HIS A 526 3.39 -23.49 -32.95
C HIS A 526 4.47 -23.97 -33.93
N GLY A 527 5.20 -25.04 -33.58
CA GLY A 527 6.19 -25.67 -34.44
C GLY A 527 7.39 -24.78 -34.78
N ILE A 528 7.76 -23.86 -33.88
CA ILE A 528 8.98 -23.06 -33.98
C ILE A 528 10.11 -23.85 -33.29
N PRO A 529 11.13 -24.32 -34.03
CA PRO A 529 12.24 -25.05 -33.43
C PRO A 529 12.89 -24.21 -32.33
N CYS A 530 13.00 -24.77 -31.13
CA CYS A 530 13.65 -24.10 -30.01
C CYS A 530 14.43 -25.08 -29.16
N ARG A 531 15.57 -24.64 -28.62
CA ARG A 531 16.35 -25.41 -27.66
C ARG A 531 17.02 -24.56 -26.61
N GLU A 532 17.20 -25.15 -25.45
CA GLU A 532 18.03 -24.61 -24.37
C GLU A 532 19.46 -25.12 -24.56
N THR A 533 20.43 -24.22 -24.73
CA THR A 533 21.81 -24.59 -25.04
C THR A 533 22.81 -23.53 -24.57
N ASP A 534 24.04 -23.93 -24.31
CA ASP A 534 25.13 -23.00 -23.99
C ASP A 534 25.69 -22.42 -25.30
N PHE A 535 25.77 -21.10 -25.38
CA PHE A 535 26.32 -20.38 -26.54
C PHE A 535 27.12 -19.15 -26.11
N TYR A 536 28.09 -18.75 -26.92
CA TYR A 536 29.03 -17.67 -26.62
C TYR A 536 28.81 -16.46 -27.54
N LEU A 537 29.46 -15.34 -27.22
CA LEU A 537 29.23 -14.04 -27.86
C LEU A 537 29.38 -14.04 -29.39
N THR A 538 30.34 -14.78 -29.96
CA THR A 538 30.48 -14.83 -31.42
C THR A 538 29.26 -15.45 -32.10
N GLN A 539 28.53 -16.34 -31.41
CA GLN A 539 27.27 -16.89 -31.91
C GLN A 539 26.13 -15.86 -31.79
N VAL A 540 26.13 -15.04 -30.73
CA VAL A 540 25.21 -13.90 -30.60
C VAL A 540 25.41 -12.90 -31.73
N TYR A 541 26.64 -12.48 -31.99
CA TYR A 541 26.95 -11.51 -33.04
C TYR A 541 26.62 -12.03 -34.45
N SER A 542 26.57 -13.36 -34.63
CA SER A 542 26.21 -14.01 -35.89
C SER A 542 24.73 -14.41 -36.00
N ALA A 543 23.90 -14.04 -35.02
CA ALA A 543 22.50 -14.43 -34.99
C ALA A 543 21.66 -13.71 -36.06
N GLU A 544 20.64 -14.39 -36.56
CA GLU A 544 19.65 -13.85 -37.51
C GLU A 544 18.72 -12.86 -36.83
N GLU A 545 18.37 -13.13 -35.56
CA GLU A 545 17.60 -12.25 -34.69
C GLU A 545 18.06 -12.43 -33.24
N ALA A 546 17.76 -11.46 -32.39
CA ALA A 546 17.84 -11.60 -30.94
C ALA A 546 16.65 -10.91 -30.28
N PHE A 547 16.28 -11.37 -29.09
CA PHE A 547 15.21 -10.74 -28.31
C PHE A 547 15.37 -11.04 -26.82
N VAL A 548 14.67 -10.28 -26.00
CA VAL A 548 14.54 -10.50 -24.57
C VAL A 548 13.10 -10.74 -24.15
N THR A 549 12.91 -11.38 -23.00
CA THR A 549 11.59 -11.62 -22.41
C THR A 549 11.50 -11.16 -20.97
N GLY A 550 10.36 -10.57 -20.58
CA GLY A 550 10.05 -10.30 -19.17
C GLY A 550 8.57 -10.02 -18.93
N THR A 551 8.10 -10.16 -17.69
CA THR A 551 6.69 -10.01 -17.33
C THR A 551 6.14 -8.62 -17.65
N PHE A 552 6.97 -7.58 -17.60
CA PHE A 552 6.54 -6.21 -17.85
C PHE A 552 6.20 -5.93 -19.32
N ALA A 553 7.09 -6.31 -20.24
CA ALA A 553 7.01 -5.92 -21.64
C ALA A 553 6.88 -7.09 -22.62
N GLY A 554 6.75 -8.33 -22.14
CA GLY A 554 6.65 -9.53 -23.00
C GLY A 554 7.93 -9.75 -23.79
N VAL A 555 7.80 -9.89 -25.11
CA VAL A 555 8.93 -10.09 -26.05
C VAL A 555 9.39 -8.74 -26.62
N ILE A 556 10.68 -8.42 -26.48
CA ILE A 556 11.30 -7.20 -27.02
C ILE A 556 12.46 -7.58 -27.97
N PRO A 557 12.49 -7.09 -29.23
CA PRO A 557 13.61 -7.34 -30.15
C PRO A 557 14.91 -6.68 -29.68
N VAL A 558 16.03 -7.36 -29.89
CA VAL A 558 17.39 -6.83 -29.69
C VAL A 558 18.01 -6.60 -31.07
N VAL A 559 18.38 -5.35 -31.35
CA VAL A 559 18.86 -4.93 -32.68
C VAL A 559 20.37 -4.69 -32.72
N GLU A 560 21.02 -4.56 -31.56
CA GLU A 560 22.45 -4.32 -31.44
C GLU A 560 23.00 -4.96 -30.16
N VAL A 561 24.19 -5.56 -30.25
CA VAL A 561 24.96 -6.03 -29.09
C VAL A 561 26.41 -5.59 -29.26
N ASP A 562 26.98 -4.89 -28.28
CA ASP A 562 28.37 -4.43 -28.29
C ASP A 562 28.75 -3.61 -29.53
N GLY A 563 27.83 -2.75 -30.00
CA GLY A 563 28.01 -1.94 -31.21
C GLY A 563 27.87 -2.71 -32.53
N ARG A 564 27.48 -3.99 -32.49
CA ARG A 564 27.24 -4.81 -33.69
C ARG A 564 25.76 -4.98 -33.93
N VAL A 565 25.32 -4.63 -35.13
CA VAL A 565 23.95 -4.85 -35.59
C VAL A 565 23.65 -6.35 -35.59
N ILE A 566 22.53 -6.74 -34.99
CA ILE A 566 22.01 -8.10 -35.04
C ILE A 566 20.98 -8.21 -36.15
N GLY A 567 21.10 -9.25 -36.99
CA GLY A 567 20.24 -9.43 -38.15
C GLY A 567 20.23 -8.21 -39.06
N GLY A 568 19.03 -7.68 -39.34
CA GLY A 568 18.82 -6.47 -40.13
C GLY A 568 18.74 -5.16 -39.34
N GLY A 569 19.09 -5.15 -38.05
CA GLY A 569 19.00 -3.96 -37.19
C GLY A 569 17.58 -3.49 -36.89
N ARG A 570 16.61 -4.41 -37.04
CA ARG A 570 15.18 -4.18 -36.81
C ARG A 570 14.54 -5.46 -36.28
N ARG A 571 13.29 -5.38 -35.84
CA ARG A 571 12.49 -6.55 -35.47
C ARG A 571 12.50 -7.58 -36.61
N GLY A 572 12.86 -8.81 -36.29
CA GLY A 572 12.82 -9.94 -37.23
C GLY A 572 11.50 -10.72 -37.17
N PRO A 573 11.24 -11.58 -38.18
CA PRO A 573 9.99 -12.31 -38.33
C PRO A 573 9.69 -13.29 -37.19
N VAL A 574 10.69 -13.94 -36.60
CA VAL A 574 10.46 -14.86 -35.47
C VAL A 574 10.08 -14.08 -34.22
N ALA A 575 10.79 -12.99 -33.91
CA ALA A 575 10.45 -12.13 -32.78
C ALA A 575 9.05 -11.50 -32.94
N GLU A 576 8.68 -11.05 -34.15
CA GLU A 576 7.34 -10.52 -34.45
C GLU A 576 6.25 -11.59 -34.26
N ARG A 577 6.48 -12.80 -34.77
CA ARG A 577 5.55 -13.92 -34.58
C ARG A 577 5.37 -14.25 -33.10
N LEU A 578 6.45 -14.27 -32.32
CA LEU A 578 6.39 -14.52 -30.87
C LEU A 578 5.71 -13.39 -30.09
N GLN A 579 5.87 -12.13 -30.52
CA GLN A 579 5.11 -11.00 -29.94
C GLN A 579 3.61 -11.21 -30.11
N GLN A 580 3.17 -11.58 -31.31
CA GLN A 580 1.75 -11.83 -31.58
C GLN A 580 1.23 -13.03 -30.79
N LEU A 581 1.93 -14.16 -30.83
CA LEU A 581 1.54 -15.37 -30.10
C LEU A 581 1.45 -15.13 -28.58
N TYR A 582 2.37 -14.34 -28.02
CA TYR A 582 2.31 -13.99 -26.60
C TYR A 582 1.14 -13.05 -26.28
N ALA A 583 0.83 -12.08 -27.14
CA ALA A 583 -0.34 -11.22 -26.97
C ALA A 583 -1.64 -12.01 -27.02
N ASP A 584 -1.79 -12.90 -28.02
CA ASP A 584 -2.95 -13.79 -28.16
C ASP A 584 -3.12 -14.70 -26.95
N PHE A 585 -2.00 -15.25 -26.44
CA PHE A 585 -1.99 -16.03 -25.20
C PHE A 585 -2.51 -15.24 -24.01
N VAL A 586 -2.07 -13.98 -23.83
CA VAL A 586 -2.53 -13.13 -22.71
C VAL A 586 -4.03 -12.89 -22.79
N GLU A 587 -4.56 -12.55 -23.97
CA GLU A 587 -6.00 -12.35 -24.15
C GLU A 587 -6.78 -13.64 -23.87
N GLN A 588 -6.32 -14.77 -24.39
CA GLN A 588 -6.96 -16.07 -24.15
C GLN A 588 -6.91 -16.48 -22.67
N TYR A 589 -5.78 -16.24 -22.00
CA TYR A 589 -5.61 -16.54 -20.58
C TYR A 589 -6.60 -15.73 -19.72
N CYS A 590 -6.71 -14.43 -20.00
CA CYS A 590 -7.59 -13.51 -19.28
C CYS A 590 -9.08 -13.71 -19.60
N ALA A 591 -9.42 -14.23 -20.78
CA ALA A 591 -10.81 -14.56 -21.15
C ALA A 591 -11.45 -15.62 -20.22
N ALA A 592 -10.64 -16.42 -19.53
CA ALA A 592 -11.12 -17.39 -18.54
C ALA A 592 -11.59 -16.74 -17.21
N GLY A 593 -11.35 -15.45 -16.99
CA GLY A 593 -11.71 -14.74 -15.77
C GLY A 593 -10.81 -15.05 -14.57
N ARG A 594 -11.20 -14.54 -13.39
CA ARG A 594 -10.45 -14.75 -12.13
C ARG A 594 -10.51 -16.21 -11.73
N ARG A 595 -9.33 -16.79 -11.49
CA ARG A 595 -9.19 -18.12 -10.89
C ARG A 595 -8.73 -17.96 -9.45
N GLN A 596 -9.38 -18.66 -8.53
CA GLN A 596 -8.88 -18.84 -7.17
C GLN A 596 -7.95 -20.06 -7.14
N LEU A 597 -6.86 -19.94 -6.40
CA LEU A 597 -5.91 -21.03 -6.11
C LEU A 597 -6.43 -21.97 -5.02
#